data_AF-A0A4Q7XB62-F1
#
_entry.id   AF-A0A4Q7XB62-F1
#
_cell.length_a   1.000
_cell.length_b   1.000
_cell.length_c   1.000
_cell.angle_alpha   90.00
_cell.angle_beta   90.00
_cell.angle_gamma   90.00
#
_symmetry.space_group_name_H-M   'P 1'
#
loop_
_entity.id
_entity.type
_entity.pdbx_description
1 polymer ?
#
loop_
_entity_poly.entity_id
_entity_poly.type
_entity_poly.pdbx_seq_one_letter_code
_entity_poly.pdbx_strand_id
1 'polypeptide(L)'
;MPDTDDDQSVDLDPVQRESGDDDTEAARERHAAQARAEADRRPIADLTAEEDAERRAAEDVQVRLAEEDEAVRAEQLELATNEEQELQELRHRDQLLDATAETERAMKLAYSDQVAGERYRAEATTERQRSIGDLARGRHELDEAAAHPDERGSAELAAKGRRDERASGIEDRRAESDDRLADRYDASAREYRREVSPDPRYAVQNPPKETPEAQLPQARRNVRSRLRTKRKTVDRSAEPDLEL
;
A
#
# COMPACT_ATOMS: atom_id res chain seq x y z
N MET A 1 39.90 -28.24 5.80
CA MET A 1 40.29 -26.86 5.44
C MET A 1 40.79 -26.22 6.73
N PRO A 2 42.07 -25.82 6.78
CA PRO A 2 42.88 -25.70 8.00
C PRO A 2 42.87 -24.22 8.50
N ASP A 3 43.45 -23.78 9.61
CA ASP A 3 44.50 -24.24 10.51
C ASP A 3 44.08 -23.88 11.95
N THR A 4 44.24 -24.81 12.90
CA THR A 4 44.11 -24.56 14.34
C THR A 4 45.46 -24.75 14.99
N ASP A 5 45.82 -23.78 15.82
CA ASP A 5 47.11 -23.55 16.43
C ASP A 5 47.68 -24.76 17.19
N ASP A 6 48.99 -24.91 17.01
CA ASP A 6 49.85 -25.95 17.55
C ASP A 6 49.90 -25.98 19.09
N ASP A 7 49.62 -27.16 19.63
CA ASP A 7 50.00 -27.61 20.96
C ASP A 7 51.54 -27.62 21.11
N GLN A 8 52.08 -26.78 22.00
CA GLN A 8 53.44 -26.95 22.53
C GLN A 8 53.37 -27.24 24.02
N SER A 9 53.11 -28.51 24.36
CA SER A 9 53.36 -29.09 25.67
C SER A 9 54.86 -29.26 25.85
N VAL A 10 55.47 -28.44 26.72
CA VAL A 10 56.85 -28.64 27.17
C VAL A 10 56.79 -29.43 28.48
N ASP A 11 57.18 -30.70 28.41
CA ASP A 11 57.40 -31.56 29.57
C ASP A 11 58.54 -31.01 30.43
N LEU A 12 58.26 -30.73 31.70
CA LEU A 12 59.26 -30.32 32.68
C LEU A 12 59.80 -31.56 33.41
N ASP A 13 60.99 -32.03 33.00
CA ASP A 13 61.77 -33.04 33.72
C ASP A 13 62.24 -32.51 35.09
N PRO A 14 62.01 -33.22 36.21
CA PRO A 14 62.37 -32.75 37.54
C PRO A 14 63.66 -33.42 38.04
N VAL A 15 64.80 -33.22 37.40
CA VAL A 15 66.09 -33.67 37.95
C VAL A 15 67.19 -32.71 37.52
N GLN A 16 67.45 -31.65 38.30
CA GLN A 16 68.79 -31.13 38.64
C GLN A 16 68.64 -30.17 39.83
N ARG A 17 68.48 -30.73 41.02
CA ARG A 17 68.89 -30.07 42.27
C ARG A 17 70.41 -30.16 42.36
N GLU A 18 70.98 -29.17 43.04
CA GLU A 18 72.33 -29.11 43.60
C GLU A 18 73.36 -28.35 42.74
N SER A 19 73.50 -27.05 43.01
CA SER A 19 74.63 -26.56 43.83
C SER A 19 74.69 -25.03 43.81
N GLY A 20 74.76 -24.42 45.00
CA GLY A 20 75.28 -23.07 45.20
C GLY A 20 74.24 -21.96 45.24
N ASP A 21 73.72 -21.66 46.42
CA ASP A 21 74.16 -20.46 47.14
C ASP A 21 73.44 -20.40 48.50
N ASP A 22 74.24 -20.52 49.55
CA ASP A 22 73.88 -20.39 50.96
C ASP A 22 73.50 -18.94 51.31
N ASP A 23 72.45 -18.41 50.67
CA ASP A 23 71.82 -17.16 51.10
C ASP A 23 70.55 -17.50 51.88
N THR A 24 70.75 -17.68 53.18
CA THR A 24 69.73 -17.89 54.22
C THR A 24 68.43 -17.13 53.91
N GLU A 25 67.25 -17.76 54.07
CA GLU A 25 65.95 -17.09 53.95
C GLU A 25 65.87 -15.79 54.77
N ALA A 26 66.61 -15.73 55.88
CA ALA A 26 66.79 -14.55 56.72
C ALA A 26 67.44 -13.34 56.01
N ALA A 27 68.24 -13.54 54.95
CA ALA A 27 68.82 -12.46 54.14
C ALA A 27 67.80 -11.91 53.12
N ARG A 28 66.99 -12.79 52.49
CA ARG A 28 65.89 -12.38 51.60
C ARG A 28 64.79 -11.66 52.35
N GLU A 29 64.43 -12.13 53.54
CA GLU A 29 63.44 -11.46 54.38
C GLU A 29 63.94 -10.10 54.88
N ARG A 30 65.25 -9.98 55.20
CA ARG A 30 65.88 -8.70 55.52
C ARG A 30 65.92 -7.74 54.32
N HIS A 31 66.17 -8.23 53.11
CA HIS A 31 66.13 -7.42 51.89
C HIS A 31 64.69 -6.97 51.54
N ALA A 32 63.70 -7.84 51.69
CA ALA A 32 62.29 -7.49 51.48
C ALA A 32 61.80 -6.50 52.55
N ALA A 33 62.23 -6.66 53.80
CA ALA A 33 61.96 -5.72 54.88
C ALA A 33 62.68 -4.38 54.64
N GLN A 34 63.92 -4.38 54.16
CA GLN A 34 64.63 -3.16 53.77
C GLN A 34 63.98 -2.48 52.58
N ALA A 35 63.52 -3.21 51.57
CA ALA A 35 62.82 -2.65 50.41
C ALA A 35 61.47 -2.04 50.80
N ARG A 36 60.74 -2.65 51.76
CA ARG A 36 59.53 -2.06 52.35
C ARG A 36 59.84 -0.83 53.19
N ALA A 37 60.90 -0.88 54.00
CA ALA A 37 61.36 0.27 54.79
C ALA A 37 61.92 1.42 53.92
N GLU A 38 62.49 1.13 52.76
CA GLU A 38 62.89 2.12 51.75
C GLU A 38 61.70 2.68 50.98
N ALA A 39 60.70 1.85 50.68
CA ALA A 39 59.45 2.31 50.08
C ALA A 39 58.68 3.23 51.04
N ASP A 40 58.66 2.93 52.34
CA ASP A 40 58.08 3.78 53.40
C ASP A 40 58.93 5.03 53.70
N ARG A 41 60.21 5.04 53.29
CA ARG A 41 61.10 6.22 53.36
C ARG A 41 61.03 7.13 52.14
N ARG A 42 60.28 6.75 51.09
CA ARG A 42 59.95 7.74 50.06
C ARG A 42 59.13 8.80 50.78
N PRO A 43 59.55 10.08 50.76
CA PRO A 43 58.67 11.13 51.24
C PRO A 43 57.41 10.99 50.41
N ILE A 44 56.30 10.63 51.06
CA ILE A 44 54.98 11.00 50.55
C ILE A 44 55.15 12.49 50.33
N ALA A 45 55.26 12.90 49.06
CA ALA A 45 55.38 14.29 48.74
C ALA A 45 54.13 14.92 49.33
N ASP A 46 54.29 15.58 50.47
CA ASP A 46 53.27 16.45 51.04
C ASP A 46 53.12 17.55 49.99
N LEU A 47 52.20 17.30 49.06
CA LEU A 47 51.78 18.29 48.08
C LEU A 47 51.45 19.53 48.89
N THR A 48 52.04 20.64 48.50
CA THR A 48 51.71 21.90 49.15
C THR A 48 50.20 22.13 49.02
N ALA A 49 49.58 22.79 49.99
CA ALA A 49 48.14 23.05 49.95
C ALA A 49 47.69 23.75 48.64
N GLU A 50 48.61 24.45 47.97
CA GLU A 50 48.45 25.01 46.62
C GLU A 50 48.41 23.94 45.53
N GLU A 51 49.39 23.03 45.45
CA GLU A 51 49.40 21.96 44.42
C GLU A 51 48.18 21.03 44.53
N ASP A 52 47.73 20.76 45.76
CA ASP A 52 46.56 19.94 46.03
C ASP A 52 45.25 20.67 45.66
N ALA A 53 45.23 22.00 45.76
CA ALA A 53 44.11 22.85 45.30
C ALA A 53 44.09 22.99 43.78
N GLU A 54 45.25 23.14 43.13
CA GLU A 54 45.38 23.17 41.66
C GLU A 54 44.95 21.84 41.03
N ARG A 55 45.30 20.70 41.65
CA ARG A 55 44.88 19.39 41.15
C ARG A 55 43.37 19.20 41.20
N ARG A 56 42.73 19.59 42.30
CA ARG A 56 41.26 19.56 42.43
C ARG A 56 40.58 20.51 41.44
N ALA A 57 41.13 21.70 41.24
CA ALA A 57 40.62 22.64 40.24
C ALA A 57 40.75 22.07 38.81
N ALA A 58 41.83 21.36 38.50
CA ALA A 58 42.02 20.69 37.21
C ALA A 58 41.07 19.49 37.03
N GLU A 59 40.84 18.70 38.09
CA GLU A 59 39.85 17.61 38.12
C GLU A 59 38.43 18.16 37.91
N ASP A 60 38.04 19.26 38.59
CA ASP A 60 36.74 19.92 38.41
C ASP A 60 36.55 20.45 36.98
N VAL A 61 37.60 20.98 36.35
CA VAL A 61 37.56 21.41 34.95
C VAL A 61 37.39 20.20 34.01
N GLN A 62 38.07 19.08 34.27
CA GLN A 62 37.90 17.86 33.48
C GLN A 62 36.49 17.28 33.61
N VAL A 63 35.91 17.28 34.82
CA VAL A 63 34.53 16.82 35.04
C VAL A 63 33.55 17.69 34.25
N ARG A 64 33.69 19.01 34.29
CA ARG A 64 32.83 19.91 33.50
C ARG A 64 32.94 19.69 32.00
N LEU A 65 34.15 19.48 31.48
CA LEU A 65 34.36 19.16 30.06
C LEU A 65 33.74 17.81 29.68
N ALA A 66 33.83 16.81 30.56
CA ALA A 66 33.19 15.52 30.34
C ALA A 66 31.65 15.61 30.36
N GLU A 67 31.08 16.41 31.27
CA GLU A 67 29.63 16.70 31.32
C GLU A 67 29.15 17.44 30.06
N GLU A 68 29.93 18.42 29.57
CA GLU A 68 29.64 19.12 28.30
C GLU A 68 29.71 18.17 27.10
N ASP A 69 30.72 17.30 27.03
CA ASP A 69 30.85 16.29 25.98
C ASP A 69 29.71 15.27 26.01
N GLU A 70 29.25 14.85 27.19
CA GLU A 70 28.09 13.96 27.34
C GLU A 70 26.79 14.66 26.92
N ALA A 71 26.61 15.93 27.25
CA ALA A 71 25.46 16.72 26.83
C ALA A 71 25.41 16.88 25.30
N VAL A 72 26.54 17.17 24.67
CA VAL A 72 26.64 17.27 23.20
C VAL A 72 26.34 15.92 22.53
N ARG A 73 26.82 14.80 23.10
CA ARG A 73 26.49 13.47 22.58
C ARG A 73 25.01 13.12 22.75
N ALA A 74 24.40 13.51 23.87
CA ALA A 74 22.97 13.32 24.10
C ALA A 74 22.14 14.12 23.09
N GLU A 75 22.49 15.39 22.86
CA GLU A 75 21.83 16.24 21.86
C GLU A 75 21.99 15.67 20.43
N GLN A 76 23.18 15.16 20.09
CA GLN A 76 23.41 14.49 18.79
C GLN A 76 22.61 13.20 18.63
N LEU A 77 22.47 12.41 19.70
CA LEU A 77 21.63 11.21 19.70
C LEU A 77 20.15 11.57 19.54
N GLU A 78 19.67 12.57 20.27
CA GLU A 78 18.30 13.08 20.12
C GLU A 78 18.04 13.58 18.69
N LEU A 79 18.96 14.37 18.12
CA LEU A 79 18.89 14.82 16.74
C LEU A 79 18.81 13.64 15.77
N ALA A 80 19.69 12.64 15.91
CA ALA A 80 19.71 11.45 15.07
C ALA A 80 18.40 10.64 15.18
N THR A 81 17.84 10.52 16.40
CA THR A 81 16.55 9.83 16.59
C THR A 81 15.38 10.60 15.96
N ASN A 82 15.40 11.93 16.04
CA ASN A 82 14.38 12.76 15.41
C ASN A 82 14.48 12.69 13.88
N GLU A 83 15.68 12.76 13.31
CA GLU A 83 15.92 12.58 11.88
C GLU A 83 15.45 11.20 11.40
N GLU A 84 15.68 10.13 12.18
CA GLU A 84 15.18 8.80 11.86
C GLU A 84 13.66 8.73 11.89
N GLN A 85 13.02 9.35 12.88
CA GLN A 85 11.56 9.44 12.97
C GLN A 85 10.97 10.18 11.77
N GLU A 86 11.52 11.34 11.40
CA GLU A 86 11.07 12.10 10.22
C GLU A 86 11.19 11.28 8.93
N LEU A 87 12.29 10.54 8.75
CA LEU A 87 12.46 9.65 7.61
C LEU A 87 11.42 8.51 7.59
N GLN A 88 11.09 7.95 8.76
CA GLN A 88 10.05 6.93 8.87
C GLN A 88 8.66 7.50 8.54
N GLU A 89 8.33 8.70 9.02
CA GLU A 89 7.08 9.38 8.71
C GLU A 89 6.95 9.69 7.22
N LEU A 90 8.02 10.16 6.57
CA LEU A 90 8.05 10.39 5.13
C LEU A 90 7.83 9.11 4.34
N ARG A 91 8.52 8.02 4.69
CA ARG A 91 8.31 6.70 4.05
C ARG A 91 6.87 6.21 4.22
N HIS A 92 6.30 6.36 5.41
CA HIS A 92 4.91 5.97 5.66
C HIS A 92 3.93 6.81 4.83
N ARG A 93 4.17 8.13 4.73
CA ARG A 93 3.36 9.01 3.88
C ARG A 93 3.43 8.62 2.41
N ASP A 94 4.63 8.35 1.89
CA ASP A 94 4.80 7.93 0.49
C ASP A 94 4.08 6.60 0.22
N GLN A 95 4.18 5.63 1.14
CA GLN A 95 3.44 4.37 1.06
C GLN A 95 1.92 4.58 1.04
N LEU A 96 1.40 5.50 1.86
CA LEU A 96 -0.02 5.85 1.84
C LEU A 96 -0.43 6.49 0.50
N LEU A 97 0.39 7.40 -0.03
CA LEU A 97 0.11 8.03 -1.33
C LEU A 97 0.10 6.99 -2.46
N ASP A 98 1.07 6.07 -2.47
CA ASP A 98 1.12 4.98 -3.45
C ASP A 98 -0.11 4.06 -3.35
N ALA A 99 -0.49 3.66 -2.13
CA ALA A 99 -1.70 2.86 -1.91
C ALA A 99 -2.98 3.59 -2.39
N THR A 100 -3.08 4.91 -2.15
CA THR A 100 -4.22 5.70 -2.66
C THR A 100 -4.19 5.79 -4.19
N ALA A 101 -3.02 5.91 -4.81
CA ALA A 101 -2.90 5.93 -6.26
C ALA A 101 -3.28 4.58 -6.90
N GLU A 102 -2.90 3.47 -6.28
CA GLU A 102 -3.28 2.12 -6.72
C GLU A 102 -4.78 1.88 -6.61
N THR A 103 -5.40 2.26 -5.48
CA THR A 103 -6.85 2.13 -5.30
C THR A 103 -7.64 2.99 -6.29
N GLU A 104 -7.18 4.22 -6.57
CA GLU A 104 -7.79 5.05 -7.61
C GLU A 104 -7.68 4.42 -9.01
N ARG A 105 -6.52 3.83 -9.35
CA ARG A 105 -6.31 3.17 -10.65
C ARG A 105 -7.25 1.98 -10.79
N ALA A 106 -7.34 1.13 -9.78
CA ALA A 106 -8.25 -0.01 -9.79
C ALA A 106 -9.72 0.41 -9.89
N MET A 107 -10.14 1.47 -9.18
CA MET A 107 -11.50 2.03 -9.32
C MET A 107 -11.77 2.56 -10.74
N LYS A 108 -10.81 3.24 -11.36
CA LYS A 108 -10.92 3.73 -12.75
C LYS A 108 -11.06 2.57 -13.74
N LEU A 109 -10.27 1.51 -13.58
CA LEU A 109 -10.37 0.29 -14.40
C LEU A 109 -11.70 -0.44 -14.19
N ALA A 110 -12.15 -0.57 -12.95
CA ALA A 110 -13.45 -1.15 -12.64
C ALA A 110 -14.60 -0.40 -13.31
N TYR A 111 -14.51 0.92 -13.37
CA TYR A 111 -15.51 1.76 -14.04
C TYR A 111 -15.45 1.61 -15.56
N SER A 112 -14.25 1.63 -16.16
CA SER A 112 -14.13 1.44 -17.62
C SER A 112 -14.69 0.10 -18.07
N ASP A 113 -14.46 -0.95 -17.29
CA ASP A 113 -14.95 -2.30 -17.60
C ASP A 113 -16.47 -2.39 -17.44
N GLN A 114 -17.07 -1.75 -16.43
CA GLN A 114 -18.54 -1.67 -16.34
C GLN A 114 -19.15 -1.01 -17.57
N VAL A 115 -18.59 0.13 -18.00
CA VAL A 115 -19.07 0.84 -19.18
C VAL A 115 -18.91 -0.03 -20.44
N ALA A 116 -17.81 -0.76 -20.58
CA ALA A 116 -17.63 -1.70 -21.67
C ALA A 116 -18.66 -2.83 -21.64
N GLY A 117 -18.89 -3.44 -20.47
CA GLY A 117 -19.89 -4.48 -20.27
C GLY A 117 -21.31 -4.02 -20.62
N GLU A 118 -21.70 -2.81 -20.20
CA GLU A 118 -22.99 -2.20 -20.55
C GLU A 118 -23.16 -1.99 -22.06
N ARG A 119 -22.10 -1.58 -22.76
CA ARG A 119 -22.13 -1.42 -24.22
C ARG A 119 -22.38 -2.75 -24.92
N TYR A 120 -21.64 -3.80 -24.55
CA TYR A 120 -21.84 -5.12 -25.13
C TYR A 120 -23.21 -5.72 -24.81
N ARG A 121 -23.77 -5.47 -23.62
CA ARG A 121 -25.18 -5.83 -23.33
C ARG A 121 -26.14 -5.09 -24.24
N ALA A 122 -25.95 -3.80 -24.46
CA ALA A 122 -26.80 -3.03 -25.36
C ALA A 122 -26.70 -3.58 -26.79
N GLU A 123 -25.49 -3.84 -27.29
CA GLU A 123 -25.27 -4.46 -28.60
C GLU A 123 -25.97 -5.83 -28.70
N ALA A 124 -25.77 -6.71 -27.72
CA ALA A 124 -26.43 -8.01 -27.65
C ALA A 124 -27.96 -7.90 -27.69
N THR A 125 -28.56 -6.96 -26.95
CA THR A 125 -30.01 -6.74 -27.00
C THR A 125 -30.48 -6.29 -28.38
N THR A 126 -29.71 -5.45 -29.07
CA THR A 126 -30.06 -5.01 -30.43
C THR A 126 -29.94 -6.13 -31.45
N GLU A 127 -28.87 -6.93 -31.40
CA GLU A 127 -28.69 -8.09 -32.27
C GLU A 127 -29.79 -9.12 -32.05
N ARG A 128 -30.21 -9.34 -30.80
CA ARG A 128 -31.31 -10.25 -30.47
C ARG A 128 -32.68 -9.75 -30.95
N GLN A 129 -32.89 -8.43 -30.97
CA GLN A 129 -34.12 -7.88 -31.54
C GLN A 129 -34.14 -8.03 -33.06
N ARG A 130 -33.00 -7.83 -33.73
CA ARG A 130 -32.87 -8.07 -35.17
C ARG A 130 -33.10 -9.53 -35.49
N SER A 131 -32.52 -10.46 -34.73
CA SER A 131 -32.64 -11.89 -34.97
C SER A 131 -34.09 -12.36 -34.91
N ILE A 132 -34.85 -11.87 -33.94
CA ILE A 132 -36.29 -12.15 -33.81
C ILE A 132 -37.05 -11.59 -35.01
N GLY A 133 -36.71 -10.38 -35.46
CA GLY A 133 -37.32 -9.74 -36.62
C GLY A 133 -37.05 -10.50 -37.92
N ASP A 134 -35.80 -10.88 -38.16
CA ASP A 134 -35.38 -11.70 -39.31
C ASP A 134 -36.04 -13.08 -39.27
N LEU A 135 -36.13 -13.71 -38.10
CA LEU A 135 -36.80 -15.01 -37.97
C LEU A 135 -38.28 -14.91 -38.29
N ALA A 136 -38.96 -13.87 -37.79
CA ALA A 136 -40.38 -13.65 -38.04
C ALA A 136 -40.65 -13.40 -39.53
N ARG A 137 -39.84 -12.55 -40.18
CA ARG A 137 -39.91 -12.32 -41.64
C ARG A 137 -39.65 -13.60 -42.42
N GLY A 138 -38.60 -14.33 -42.05
CA GLY A 138 -38.21 -15.57 -42.72
C GLY A 138 -39.31 -16.62 -42.68
N ARG A 139 -39.92 -16.82 -41.51
CA ARG A 139 -41.06 -17.74 -41.34
C ARG A 139 -42.28 -17.30 -42.12
N HIS A 140 -42.62 -16.02 -42.07
CA HIS A 140 -43.74 -15.50 -42.85
C HIS A 140 -43.58 -15.78 -44.35
N GLU A 141 -42.40 -15.51 -44.91
CA GLU A 141 -42.13 -15.74 -46.33
C GLU A 141 -42.13 -17.22 -46.72
N LEU A 142 -41.67 -18.09 -45.82
CA LEU A 142 -41.75 -19.54 -46.02
C LEU A 142 -43.19 -20.05 -45.97
N ASP A 143 -43.99 -19.56 -45.02
CA ASP A 143 -45.39 -19.92 -44.86
C ASP A 143 -46.21 -19.43 -46.07
N GLU A 144 -45.96 -18.21 -46.55
CA GLU A 144 -46.60 -17.64 -47.74
C GLU A 144 -46.25 -18.46 -49.01
N ALA A 145 -44.97 -18.80 -49.18
CA ALA A 145 -44.54 -19.64 -50.30
C ALA A 145 -45.11 -21.07 -50.23
N ALA A 146 -45.29 -21.62 -49.02
CA ALA A 146 -45.86 -22.95 -48.82
C ALA A 146 -47.38 -22.97 -49.04
N ALA A 147 -48.08 -21.89 -48.71
CA ALA A 147 -49.50 -21.73 -48.97
C ALA A 147 -49.81 -21.55 -50.47
N HIS A 148 -48.89 -20.94 -51.22
CA HIS A 148 -49.06 -20.59 -52.63
C HIS A 148 -47.92 -21.16 -53.51
N PRO A 149 -47.75 -22.50 -53.59
CA PRO A 149 -46.58 -23.09 -54.23
C PRO A 149 -46.52 -22.85 -55.74
N ASP A 150 -47.69 -22.77 -56.40
CA ASP A 150 -47.80 -22.64 -57.87
C ASP A 150 -47.79 -21.18 -58.35
N GLU A 151 -47.79 -20.21 -57.42
CA GLU A 151 -47.77 -18.79 -57.78
C GLU A 151 -46.40 -18.37 -58.31
N ARG A 152 -46.42 -17.48 -59.31
CA ARG A 152 -45.19 -16.93 -59.89
C ARG A 152 -44.47 -16.10 -58.81
N GLY A 153 -43.30 -16.58 -58.38
CA GLY A 153 -42.49 -15.94 -57.33
C GLY A 153 -42.44 -16.71 -56.01
N SER A 154 -43.22 -17.79 -55.86
CA SER A 154 -43.21 -18.65 -54.65
C SER A 154 -41.81 -19.16 -54.31
N ALA A 155 -41.05 -19.60 -55.31
CA ALA A 155 -39.68 -20.07 -55.13
C ALA A 155 -38.72 -18.97 -54.66
N GLU A 156 -38.94 -17.71 -55.10
CA GLU A 156 -38.15 -16.56 -54.68
C GLU A 156 -38.47 -16.17 -53.23
N LEU A 157 -39.76 -16.17 -52.85
CA LEU A 157 -40.21 -16.00 -51.47
C LEU A 157 -39.60 -17.06 -50.56
N ALA A 158 -39.67 -18.34 -50.94
CA ALA A 158 -39.06 -19.42 -50.15
C ALA A 158 -37.54 -19.26 -50.02
N ALA A 159 -36.86 -18.76 -51.07
CA ALA A 159 -35.44 -18.49 -51.03
C ALA A 159 -35.08 -17.26 -50.18
N LYS A 160 -35.95 -16.25 -50.15
CA LYS A 160 -35.82 -15.08 -49.27
C LYS A 160 -36.05 -15.48 -47.81
N GLY A 161 -37.09 -16.26 -47.52
CA GLY A 161 -37.37 -16.74 -46.18
C GLY A 161 -36.22 -17.56 -45.58
N ARG A 162 -35.61 -18.46 -46.37
CA ARG A 162 -34.39 -19.18 -45.96
C ARG A 162 -33.17 -18.28 -45.73
N ARG A 163 -33.08 -17.13 -46.42
CA ARG A 163 -31.99 -16.16 -46.20
C ARG A 163 -32.19 -15.43 -44.87
N ASP A 164 -33.41 -15.00 -44.60
CA ASP A 164 -33.75 -14.29 -43.37
C ASP A 164 -33.62 -15.22 -42.14
N GLU A 165 -34.03 -16.49 -42.23
CA GLU A 165 -33.76 -17.48 -41.16
C GLU A 165 -32.26 -17.67 -40.89
N ARG A 166 -31.42 -17.67 -41.94
CA ARG A 166 -29.96 -17.76 -41.78
C ARG A 166 -29.38 -16.48 -41.18
N ALA A 167 -29.90 -15.33 -41.57
CA ALA A 167 -29.49 -14.03 -41.03
C ALA A 167 -29.80 -13.96 -39.53
N SER A 168 -31.01 -14.33 -39.13
CA SER A 168 -31.42 -14.47 -37.73
C SER A 168 -30.44 -15.34 -36.92
N GLY A 169 -30.08 -16.52 -37.43
CA GLY A 169 -29.12 -17.39 -36.75
C GLY A 169 -27.67 -16.85 -36.70
N ILE A 170 -27.31 -15.88 -37.54
CA ILE A 170 -26.03 -15.16 -37.45
C ILE A 170 -26.12 -14.09 -36.35
N GLU A 171 -27.21 -13.33 -36.32
CA GLU A 171 -27.45 -12.26 -35.35
C GLU A 171 -27.60 -12.81 -33.93
N ASP A 172 -28.31 -13.92 -33.74
CA ASP A 172 -28.40 -14.59 -32.43
C ASP A 172 -27.03 -15.02 -31.91
N ARG A 173 -26.16 -15.56 -32.78
CA ARG A 173 -24.80 -15.94 -32.38
C ARG A 173 -23.92 -14.74 -32.03
N ARG A 174 -24.14 -13.59 -32.68
CA ARG A 174 -23.47 -12.33 -32.32
C ARG A 174 -23.95 -11.85 -30.96
N ALA A 175 -25.26 -11.84 -30.73
CA ALA A 175 -25.83 -11.49 -29.43
C ALA A 175 -25.25 -12.35 -28.30
N GLU A 176 -25.17 -13.67 -28.47
CA GLU A 176 -24.54 -14.56 -27.48
C GLU A 176 -23.05 -14.25 -27.26
N SER A 177 -22.32 -13.90 -28.32
CA SER A 177 -20.91 -13.53 -28.22
C SER A 177 -20.72 -12.24 -27.43
N ASP A 178 -21.57 -11.24 -27.68
CA ASP A 178 -21.54 -9.95 -27.01
C ASP A 178 -21.94 -10.08 -25.54
N ASP A 179 -22.97 -10.89 -25.22
CA ASP A 179 -23.33 -11.23 -23.84
C ASP A 179 -22.16 -11.87 -23.08
N ARG A 180 -21.46 -12.84 -23.69
CA ARG A 180 -20.26 -13.46 -23.07
C ARG A 180 -19.12 -12.47 -22.89
N LEU A 181 -18.99 -11.48 -23.77
CA LEU A 181 -17.98 -10.44 -23.62
C LEU A 181 -18.35 -9.48 -22.50
N ALA A 182 -19.62 -9.10 -22.40
CA ALA A 182 -20.14 -8.32 -21.28
C ALA A 182 -19.90 -9.00 -19.94
N ASP A 183 -20.15 -10.32 -19.84
CA ASP A 183 -19.91 -11.07 -18.61
C ASP A 183 -18.43 -11.09 -18.21
N ARG A 184 -17.50 -11.11 -19.18
CA ARG A 184 -16.06 -11.01 -18.92
C ARG A 184 -15.68 -9.65 -18.35
N TYR A 185 -16.20 -8.56 -18.92
CA TYR A 185 -15.99 -7.22 -18.40
C TYR A 185 -16.62 -7.01 -17.03
N ASP A 186 -17.81 -7.58 -16.79
CA ASP A 186 -18.43 -7.58 -15.48
C ASP A 186 -17.60 -8.32 -14.44
N ALA A 187 -16.97 -9.43 -14.83
CA ALA A 187 -16.09 -10.20 -13.96
C ALA A 187 -14.83 -9.40 -13.60
N SER A 188 -14.12 -8.81 -14.58
CA SER A 188 -12.94 -7.99 -14.32
C SER A 188 -13.27 -6.74 -13.50
N ALA A 189 -14.40 -6.09 -13.77
CA ALA A 189 -14.88 -4.97 -12.96
C ALA A 189 -15.19 -5.35 -11.51
N ARG A 190 -15.59 -6.60 -11.24
CA ARG A 190 -15.78 -7.11 -9.87
C ARG A 190 -14.44 -7.41 -9.21
N GLU A 191 -13.47 -7.91 -9.97
CA GLU A 191 -12.11 -8.18 -9.49
C GLU A 191 -11.42 -6.90 -9.02
N TYR A 192 -11.36 -5.86 -9.86
CA TYR A 192 -10.80 -4.56 -9.48
C TYR A 192 -11.52 -3.93 -8.27
N ARG A 193 -12.84 -4.13 -8.13
CA ARG A 193 -13.57 -3.66 -6.94
C ARG A 193 -13.19 -4.43 -5.67
N ARG A 194 -12.92 -5.73 -5.78
CA ARG A 194 -12.47 -6.57 -4.65
C ARG A 194 -11.05 -6.22 -4.21
N GLU A 195 -10.18 -5.83 -5.13
CA GLU A 195 -8.83 -5.36 -4.80
C GLU A 195 -8.85 -4.08 -3.94
N VAL A 196 -9.80 -3.18 -4.21
CA VAL A 196 -9.91 -1.89 -3.51
C VAL A 196 -10.74 -1.98 -2.23
N SER A 197 -11.77 -2.83 -2.21
CA SER A 197 -12.66 -2.97 -1.07
C SER A 197 -12.63 -4.42 -0.57
N PRO A 198 -11.98 -4.68 0.59
CA PRO A 198 -12.01 -6.00 1.18
C PRO A 198 -13.45 -6.40 1.54
N ASP A 199 -13.73 -7.70 1.45
CA ASP A 199 -15.05 -8.30 1.63
C ASP A 199 -15.76 -7.72 2.88
N PRO A 200 -17.01 -7.24 2.79
CA PRO A 200 -17.74 -6.69 3.95
C PRO A 200 -17.78 -7.66 5.14
N ARG A 201 -17.67 -8.97 4.91
CA ARG A 201 -17.54 -9.97 5.99
C ARG A 201 -16.26 -9.79 6.81
N TYR A 202 -15.16 -9.43 6.17
CA TYR A 202 -13.89 -9.16 6.84
C TYR A 202 -13.96 -7.85 7.63
N ALA A 203 -14.63 -6.82 7.09
CA ALA A 203 -14.88 -5.56 7.79
C ALA A 203 -15.79 -5.72 9.03
N VAL A 204 -16.71 -6.69 9.02
CA VAL A 204 -17.54 -7.03 10.20
C VAL A 204 -16.76 -7.82 11.25
N GLN A 205 -15.83 -8.70 10.84
CA GLN A 205 -15.00 -9.47 11.77
C GLN A 205 -13.86 -8.65 12.38
N ASN A 206 -13.32 -7.69 11.63
CA ASN A 206 -12.28 -6.77 12.07
C ASN A 206 -12.76 -5.32 11.91
N PRO A 207 -13.65 -4.84 12.80
CA PRO A 207 -14.05 -3.45 12.76
C PRO A 207 -12.81 -2.56 12.99
N PRO A 208 -12.72 -1.41 12.30
CA PRO A 208 -11.64 -0.46 12.56
C PRO A 208 -11.67 -0.05 14.03
N LYS A 209 -10.49 -0.03 14.67
CA LYS A 209 -10.35 0.30 16.11
C LYS A 209 -10.85 1.71 16.42
N GLU A 210 -10.80 2.59 15.43
CA GLU A 210 -11.39 3.92 15.47
C GLU A 210 -12.53 3.97 14.46
N THR A 211 -13.73 4.28 14.95
CA THR A 211 -14.84 4.61 14.07
C THR A 211 -14.45 5.88 13.31
N PRO A 212 -14.44 5.87 11.96
CA PRO A 212 -14.27 7.12 11.23
C PRO A 212 -15.38 8.07 11.71
N GLU A 213 -15.00 9.25 12.21
CA GLU A 213 -15.98 10.27 12.57
C GLU A 213 -16.92 10.42 11.39
N ALA A 214 -18.19 10.06 11.60
CA ALA A 214 -19.20 10.25 10.58
C ALA A 214 -19.18 11.75 10.25
N GLN A 215 -18.65 12.09 9.07
CA GLN A 215 -18.86 13.41 8.49
C GLN A 215 -20.37 13.52 8.29
N LEU A 216 -21.06 13.99 9.33
CA LEU A 216 -22.47 14.27 9.30
C LEU A 216 -22.69 15.11 8.05
N PRO A 217 -23.65 14.74 7.17
CA PRO A 217 -23.91 15.53 5.98
C PRO A 217 -24.19 16.95 6.46
N GLN A 218 -23.26 17.87 6.16
CA GLN A 218 -23.42 19.27 6.50
C GLN A 218 -24.75 19.68 5.89
N ALA A 219 -25.75 19.90 6.75
CA ALA A 219 -27.09 20.25 6.33
C ALA A 219 -26.96 21.42 5.38
N ARG A 220 -27.26 21.20 4.10
CA ARG A 220 -27.25 22.24 3.08
C ARG A 220 -28.23 23.31 3.54
N ARG A 221 -27.72 24.37 4.17
CA ARG A 221 -28.45 25.57 4.53
C ARG A 221 -28.72 26.33 3.24
N ASN A 222 -29.57 25.77 2.40
CA ASN A 222 -30.02 26.41 1.18
C ASN A 222 -31.04 27.48 1.56
N VAL A 223 -30.50 28.70 1.55
CA VAL A 223 -31.15 30.00 1.55
C VAL A 223 -32.48 29.94 0.79
N ARG A 224 -33.59 30.19 1.50
CA ARG A 224 -34.87 30.57 0.90
C ARG A 224 -34.69 31.92 0.18
N SER A 225 -34.21 31.91 -1.06
CA SER A 225 -34.35 33.06 -1.95
C SER A 225 -35.80 33.11 -2.42
N ARG A 226 -36.49 34.19 -2.02
CA ARG A 226 -37.87 34.48 -2.38
C ARG A 226 -37.97 34.72 -3.89
N LEU A 227 -38.38 33.71 -4.65
CA LEU A 227 -38.86 33.90 -6.02
C LEU A 227 -40.26 34.54 -5.98
N ARG A 228 -40.26 35.87 -6.04
CA ARG A 228 -41.44 36.72 -6.20
C ARG A 228 -41.95 36.58 -7.62
N THR A 229 -42.84 35.62 -7.87
CA THR A 229 -43.55 35.51 -9.16
C THR A 229 -44.52 36.69 -9.32
N LYS A 230 -44.11 37.73 -10.06
CA LYS A 230 -45.04 38.69 -10.63
C LYS A 230 -45.80 37.97 -11.76
N ARG A 231 -47.09 37.69 -11.52
CA ARG A 231 -48.03 37.31 -12.57
C ARG A 231 -48.07 38.43 -13.61
N LYS A 232 -47.52 38.19 -14.79
CA LYS A 232 -47.84 38.95 -15.99
C LYS A 232 -48.98 38.17 -16.66
N THR A 233 -50.18 38.73 -16.59
CA THR A 233 -51.35 38.27 -17.34
C THR A 233 -51.00 38.24 -18.82
N VAL A 234 -51.11 37.06 -19.41
CA VAL A 234 -51.03 36.87 -20.87
C VAL A 234 -52.45 37.11 -21.38
N ASP A 235 -52.64 38.18 -22.15
CA ASP A 235 -53.88 38.46 -22.87
C ASP A 235 -54.15 37.34 -23.88
N ARG A 236 -55.31 36.68 -23.74
CA ARG A 236 -55.81 35.61 -24.62
C ARG A 236 -56.66 36.19 -25.77
N SER A 237 -56.19 37.22 -26.45
CA SER A 237 -56.95 37.86 -27.53
C SER A 237 -56.16 38.05 -28.82
N ALA A 238 -55.27 37.10 -29.12
CA ALA A 238 -54.56 37.07 -30.40
C ALA A 238 -54.50 35.62 -30.93
N GLU A 239 -55.66 35.09 -31.33
CA GLU A 239 -55.70 34.27 -32.54
C GLU A 239 -55.66 35.24 -33.73
N PRO A 240 -55.00 34.87 -34.85
CA PRO A 240 -55.83 34.37 -35.93
C PRO A 240 -55.22 33.26 -36.78
N ASP A 241 -56.16 32.52 -37.37
CA ASP A 241 -56.19 31.90 -38.70
C ASP A 241 -55.31 30.67 -38.99
N LEU A 242 -55.96 29.53 -38.73
CA LEU A 242 -55.89 28.34 -39.58
C LEU A 242 -56.52 28.68 -40.95
N GLU A 243 -55.69 28.86 -41.97
CA GLU A 243 -56.11 28.65 -43.36
C GLU A 243 -55.61 27.30 -43.87
N LEU A 244 -56.49 26.71 -44.68
CA LEU A 244 -56.55 25.35 -45.23
C LEU A 244 -55.32 24.89 -46.01
#